data_AF-X1DTB7-F1
#
_entry.id   AF-X1DTB7-F1
#
_cell.length_a   1.000
_cell.length_b   1.000
_cell.length_c   1.000
_cell.angle_alpha   90.00
_cell.angle_beta   90.00
_cell.angle_gamma   90.00
#
_symmetry.space_group_name_H-M   'P 1'
#
loop_
_entity.id
_entity.type
_entity.pdbx_description
1 polymer ?
#
loop_
_entity_poly.entity_id
_entity_poly.type
_entity_poly.pdbx_seq_one_letter_code
_entity_poly.pdbx_strand_id
1 'polypeptide(L)'
;KKIKLLVSPKTLEEAKVVVKYKEVDYIDCKNPSEGSLGANFPWIIKQMKSLIQFSGSQLLSATIGDFPNLPGTASLAALGAAVAGADIIKIGLKGPTTENECIFLMNKVI
;
A
#
# COMPACT_ATOMS: atom_id res chain seq x y z
N LYS A 1 -21.69 7.68 10.31
CA LYS A 1 -20.86 7.29 9.15
C LYS A 1 -20.54 5.80 9.26
N LYS A 2 -20.68 5.01 8.18
CA LYS A 2 -20.26 3.60 8.17
C LYS A 2 -18.73 3.53 8.19
N ILE A 3 -18.14 2.71 9.07
CA ILE A 3 -16.70 2.47 9.14
C ILE A 3 -16.28 1.67 7.91
N LYS A 4 -15.12 2.01 7.33
CA LYS A 4 -14.50 1.26 6.23
C LYS A 4 -13.51 0.23 6.78
N LEU A 5 -13.52 -0.98 6.22
CA LEU A 5 -12.66 -2.08 6.66
C LEU A 5 -11.46 -2.26 5.73
N LEU A 6 -10.26 -2.24 6.31
CA LEU A 6 -9.01 -2.56 5.63
C LEU A 6 -8.42 -3.85 6.24
N VAL A 7 -8.00 -4.78 5.40
CA VAL A 7 -7.35 -6.03 5.82
C VAL A 7 -6.01 -6.18 5.10
N SER A 8 -4.93 -6.45 5.85
CA SER A 8 -3.58 -6.63 5.31
C SER A 8 -3.18 -8.11 5.30
N PRO A 9 -3.48 -8.89 4.24
CA PRO A 9 -3.04 -10.27 4.14
C PRO A 9 -1.50 -10.36 4.03
N LYS A 10 -0.91 -11.38 4.63
CA LYS A 10 0.54 -11.65 4.58
C LYS A 10 0.95 -12.42 3.34
N THR A 11 0.04 -13.24 2.78
CA THR A 11 0.31 -14.12 1.64
C THR A 11 -0.74 -13.95 0.55
N LEU A 12 -0.44 -14.44 -0.66
CA LEU A 12 -1.42 -14.48 -1.75
C LEU A 12 -2.59 -15.41 -1.43
N GLU A 13 -2.36 -16.47 -0.66
CA GLU A 13 -3.38 -17.41 -0.20
C GLU A 13 -4.37 -16.71 0.74
N GLU A 14 -3.88 -15.93 1.69
CA GLU A 14 -4.73 -15.07 2.53
C GLU A 14 -5.46 -14.02 1.68
N ALA A 15 -4.79 -13.39 0.73
CA ALA A 15 -5.43 -12.42 -0.16
C ALA A 15 -6.59 -13.03 -0.96
N LYS A 16 -6.42 -14.26 -1.50
CA LYS A 16 -7.47 -15.02 -2.21
C LYS A 16 -8.69 -15.28 -1.32
N VAL A 17 -8.52 -15.38 -0.01
CA VAL A 17 -9.62 -15.51 0.96
C VAL A 17 -10.26 -14.14 1.18
N VAL A 18 -9.48 -13.10 1.47
CA VAL A 18 -9.96 -11.74 1.76
C VAL A 18 -10.81 -11.17 0.61
N VAL A 19 -10.38 -11.32 -0.64
CA VAL A 19 -11.11 -10.77 -1.81
C VAL A 19 -12.51 -11.36 -2.02
N LYS A 20 -12.85 -12.46 -1.35
CA LYS A 20 -14.19 -13.06 -1.40
C LYS A 20 -15.19 -12.33 -0.52
N TYR A 21 -14.74 -11.58 0.48
CA TYR A 21 -15.59 -10.85 1.44
C TYR A 21 -15.82 -9.41 0.93
N LYS A 22 -17.05 -9.13 0.50
CA LYS A 22 -17.41 -7.83 -0.09
C LYS A 22 -17.52 -6.70 0.95
N GLU A 23 -17.53 -7.06 2.23
CA GLU A 23 -17.51 -6.14 3.36
C GLU A 23 -16.12 -5.53 3.62
N VAL A 24 -15.07 -6.13 3.05
CA VAL A 24 -13.71 -5.57 3.08
C VAL A 24 -13.60 -4.51 2.00
N ASP A 25 -13.49 -3.24 2.39
CA ASP A 25 -13.38 -2.13 1.44
C ASP A 25 -11.97 -2.03 0.83
N TYR A 26 -10.94 -2.33 1.62
CA TYR A 26 -9.54 -2.21 1.21
C TYR A 26 -8.75 -3.48 1.51
N ILE A 27 -8.01 -3.95 0.51
CA ILE A 27 -7.03 -5.04 0.67
C ILE A 27 -5.65 -4.39 0.67
N ASP A 28 -4.82 -4.67 1.66
CA ASP A 28 -3.56 -3.95 1.87
C ASP A 28 -2.34 -4.85 1.67
N CYS A 29 -1.56 -4.56 0.64
CA CYS A 29 -0.32 -5.23 0.32
C CYS A 29 0.83 -4.59 1.11
N LYS A 30 1.35 -5.32 2.11
CA LYS A 30 2.53 -4.92 2.87
C LYS A 30 3.47 -6.10 3.12
N ASN A 31 4.69 -5.80 3.55
CA ASN A 31 5.69 -6.80 3.93
C ASN A 31 6.18 -6.53 5.36
N PRO A 32 5.65 -7.23 6.38
CA PRO A 32 6.08 -7.06 7.77
C PRO A 32 7.57 -7.33 8.01
N SER A 33 8.24 -8.08 7.13
CA SER A 33 9.67 -8.37 7.22
C SER A 33 10.55 -7.15 6.97
N GLU A 34 10.00 -6.13 6.29
CA GLU A 34 10.66 -4.84 6.01
C GLU A 34 10.17 -3.70 6.94
N GLY A 35 9.43 -4.03 8.01
CA GLY A 35 8.93 -3.07 8.99
C GLY A 35 7.41 -2.99 9.06
N SER A 36 6.90 -2.03 9.85
CA SER A 36 5.46 -1.93 10.15
C SER A 36 4.63 -1.67 8.88
N LEU A 37 5.14 -0.78 8.04
CA LEU A 37 4.64 -0.45 6.71
C LEU A 37 5.67 -0.84 5.63
N GLY A 38 6.41 -1.93 5.82
CA GLY A 38 7.39 -2.44 4.85
C GLY A 38 6.79 -2.68 3.46
N ALA A 39 7.54 -2.39 2.40
CA ALA A 39 7.06 -2.51 1.03
C ALA A 39 7.06 -3.97 0.58
N ASN A 40 6.06 -4.36 -0.22
CA ASN A 40 6.12 -5.64 -0.91
C ASN A 40 6.59 -5.43 -2.37
N PHE A 41 6.93 -6.52 -3.06
CA PHE A 41 7.47 -6.44 -4.41
C PHE A 41 6.39 -6.08 -5.45
N PRO A 42 6.76 -5.42 -6.57
CA PRO A 42 5.81 -5.04 -7.63
C PRO A 42 5.01 -6.23 -8.19
N TRP A 43 5.62 -7.40 -8.35
CA TRP A 43 4.90 -8.59 -8.84
C TRP A 43 3.88 -9.12 -7.84
N ILE A 44 4.06 -8.91 -6.53
CA ILE A 44 3.08 -9.29 -5.51
C ILE A 44 1.91 -8.31 -5.54
N ILE A 45 2.17 -7.00 -5.62
CA ILE A 45 1.12 -5.97 -5.79
C ILE A 45 0.27 -6.29 -7.03
N LYS A 46 0.91 -6.58 -8.17
CA LYS A 46 0.23 -6.94 -9.42
C LYS A 46 -0.60 -8.22 -9.30
N GLN A 47 -0.05 -9.25 -8.65
CA GLN A 47 -0.79 -10.49 -8.41
C GLN A 47 -2.01 -10.24 -7.51
N MET A 48 -1.86 -9.50 -6.42
CA MET A 48 -2.98 -9.12 -5.55
C MET A 48 -4.03 -8.29 -6.29
N LYS A 49 -3.62 -7.33 -7.13
CA LYS A 49 -4.55 -6.54 -7.96
C LYS A 49 -5.36 -7.45 -8.89
N SER A 50 -4.74 -8.46 -9.48
CA SER A 50 -5.42 -9.41 -10.37
C SER A 50 -6.48 -10.29 -9.67
N LEU A 51 -6.39 -10.44 -8.35
CA LEU A 51 -7.39 -11.15 -7.54
C LEU A 51 -8.66 -10.31 -7.30
N ILE A 52 -8.53 -8.98 -7.37
CA ILE A 52 -9.67 -8.07 -7.20
C ILE A 52 -10.44 -8.02 -8.52
N GLN A 53 -11.70 -8.43 -8.46
CA GLN A 53 -12.59 -8.42 -9.62
C GLN A 53 -12.72 -6.99 -10.18
N PHE A 54 -12.66 -6.85 -11.50
CA PHE A 54 -12.72 -5.54 -12.17
C PHE A 54 -14.04 -4.78 -11.89
N SER A 55 -15.13 -5.49 -11.62
CA SER A 55 -16.43 -4.93 -11.22
C SER A 55 -16.62 -4.79 -9.70
N GLY A 56 -15.60 -5.13 -8.91
CA GLY A 56 -15.64 -5.05 -7.45
C GLY A 56 -15.42 -3.62 -6.95
N SER A 57 -16.05 -3.30 -5.81
CA SER A 57 -15.88 -2.01 -5.13
C SER A 57 -14.63 -1.94 -4.23
N GLN A 58 -13.85 -3.01 -4.16
CA GLN A 58 -12.70 -3.13 -3.27
C GLN A 58 -11.48 -2.47 -3.92
N LEU A 59 -10.69 -1.74 -3.14
CA LEU A 59 -9.47 -1.09 -3.61
C LEU A 59 -8.22 -1.76 -3.01
N LEU A 60 -7.14 -1.81 -3.79
CA LEU A 60 -5.83 -2.28 -3.34
C LEU A 60 -5.05 -1.11 -2.75
N SER A 61 -4.71 -1.21 -1.46
CA SER A 61 -3.66 -0.39 -0.86
C SER A 61 -2.32 -1.11 -0.96
N ALA A 62 -1.23 -0.37 -1.15
CA ALA A 62 0.12 -0.91 -1.04
C ALA A 62 1.03 0.05 -0.27
N THR A 63 1.84 -0.50 0.63
CA THR A 63 2.87 0.26 1.32
C THR A 63 4.14 0.39 0.47
N ILE A 64 4.79 1.54 0.53
CA ILE A 64 6.10 1.78 -0.11
C ILE A 64 7.26 1.74 0.89
N GLY A 65 7.00 1.47 2.16
CA GLY A 65 8.02 1.25 3.18
C GLY A 65 7.89 2.16 4.40
N ASP A 66 8.57 1.73 5.46
CA ASP A 66 8.97 2.56 6.58
C ASP A 66 10.09 3.51 6.12
N PHE A 67 9.72 4.60 5.44
CA PHE A 67 10.61 5.37 4.58
C PHE A 67 11.58 6.28 5.36
N PRO A 68 12.87 6.36 4.97
CA PRO A 68 13.78 7.42 5.41
C PRO A 68 13.36 8.79 4.83
N ASN A 69 14.00 9.87 5.24
CA ASN A 69 13.77 11.20 4.66
C ASN A 69 14.47 11.33 3.28
N LEU A 70 14.00 10.56 2.28
CA LEU A 70 14.50 10.53 0.89
C LEU A 70 13.35 10.74 -0.11
N PRO A 71 12.91 12.00 -0.35
CA PRO A 71 11.67 12.27 -1.08
C PRO A 71 11.65 11.79 -2.54
N GLY A 72 12.76 11.93 -3.28
CA GLY A 72 12.83 11.44 -4.66
C GLY A 72 12.71 9.92 -4.76
N THR A 73 13.31 9.19 -3.81
CA THR A 73 13.18 7.73 -3.71
C THR A 73 11.74 7.33 -3.38
N ALA A 74 11.07 8.08 -2.50
CA ALA A 74 9.66 7.86 -2.19
C ALA A 74 8.76 8.08 -3.42
N SER A 75 8.99 9.14 -4.20
CA SER A 75 8.27 9.39 -5.46
C SER A 75 8.41 8.22 -6.43
N LEU A 76 9.62 7.72 -6.64
CA LEU A 76 9.87 6.60 -7.56
C LEU A 76 9.22 5.30 -7.05
N ALA A 77 9.28 5.04 -5.74
CA ALA A 77 8.61 3.89 -5.13
C ALA A 77 7.08 3.98 -5.25
N ALA A 78 6.52 5.18 -5.05
CA ALA A 78 5.10 5.46 -5.24
C ALA A 78 4.65 5.18 -6.68
N LEU A 79 5.37 5.69 -7.67
CA LEU A 79 5.11 5.39 -9.09
C LEU A 79 5.20 3.89 -9.35
N GLY A 80 6.19 3.19 -8.79
CA GLY A 80 6.33 1.74 -8.91
C GLY A 80 5.12 0.98 -8.36
N ALA A 81 4.60 1.37 -7.19
CA ALA A 81 3.40 0.78 -6.60
C ALA A 81 2.14 1.06 -7.43
N ALA A 82 2.00 2.29 -7.96
CA ALA A 82 0.89 2.69 -8.83
C ALA A 82 0.87 1.86 -10.12
N VAL A 83 2.02 1.77 -10.80
CA VAL A 83 2.19 0.99 -12.04
C VAL A 83 1.95 -0.50 -11.80
N ALA A 84 2.32 -1.01 -10.61
CA ALA A 84 2.04 -2.39 -10.22
C ALA A 84 0.54 -2.66 -9.96
N GLY A 85 -0.27 -1.62 -9.76
CA GLY A 85 -1.73 -1.73 -9.67
C GLY A 85 -2.34 -1.31 -8.33
N ALA A 86 -1.59 -0.65 -7.44
CA ALA A 86 -2.14 -0.10 -6.21
C ALA A 86 -3.07 1.09 -6.51
N ASP A 87 -4.25 1.11 -5.89
CA ASP A 87 -5.19 2.24 -5.95
C ASP A 87 -4.91 3.26 -4.83
N ILE A 88 -4.31 2.81 -3.72
CA ILE A 88 -3.95 3.64 -2.57
C ILE A 88 -2.49 3.37 -2.20
N ILE A 89 -1.65 4.40 -2.27
CA ILE A 89 -0.24 4.32 -1.88
C ILE A 89 -0.10 4.76 -0.43
N LYS A 90 0.60 3.97 0.39
CA LYS A 90 0.81 4.22 1.81
C LYS A 90 2.30 4.33 2.11
N ILE A 91 2.70 5.38 2.82
CA ILE A 91 4.09 5.61 3.22
C ILE A 91 4.19 5.66 4.75
N GLY A 92 5.21 5.02 5.31
CA GLY A 92 5.58 5.19 6.70
C GLY A 92 6.56 6.35 6.87
N LEU A 93 6.16 7.38 7.63
CA LEU A 93 7.02 8.53 7.95
C LEU A 93 7.98 8.18 9.10
N LYS A 94 8.97 7.31 8.83
CA LYS A 94 9.91 6.82 9.86
C LYS A 94 11.15 7.68 10.01
N GLY A 95 11.71 8.15 8.89
CA GLY A 95 12.94 8.95 8.86
C GLY A 95 12.76 10.43 9.16
N PRO A 96 11.76 11.14 8.60
CA PRO A 96 11.50 12.53 8.93
C PRO A 96 11.32 12.74 10.44
N THR A 97 11.90 13.81 10.97
CA THR A 97 11.88 14.12 12.41
C THR A 97 11.13 15.41 12.74
N THR A 98 10.82 16.21 11.72
CA THR A 98 10.03 17.44 11.86
C THR A 98 8.77 17.39 11.00
N GLU A 99 7.76 18.18 11.38
CA GLU A 99 6.52 18.29 10.61
C GLU A 99 6.77 18.77 9.17
N ASN A 100 7.68 19.73 8.99
CA ASN A 100 8.04 20.24 7.65
C ASN A 100 8.65 19.16 6.76
N GLU A 101 9.52 18.29 7.31
CA GLU A 101 10.07 17.15 6.57
C GLU A 101 8.98 16.14 6.22
N CYS A 102 8.07 15.84 7.16
CA CYS A 102 6.92 14.97 6.91
C CYS A 102 6.04 15.49 5.77
N ILE A 103 5.67 16.77 5.81
CA ILE A 103 4.87 17.44 4.78
C ILE A 103 5.62 17.42 3.44
N PHE A 104 6.91 17.76 3.43
CA PHE A 104 7.70 17.76 2.21
C PHE A 104 7.77 16.38 1.58
N LEU A 105 8.05 15.33 2.37
CA LEU A 105 8.07 13.94 1.91
C LEU A 105 6.72 13.50 1.33
N MET A 106 5.62 13.73 2.07
CA MET A 106 4.26 13.38 1.63
C MET A 106 3.88 14.06 0.32
N ASN A 107 4.24 15.34 0.14
CA ASN A 107 3.97 16.09 -1.10
C ASN A 107 4.72 15.55 -2.33
N LYS A 108 5.72 14.67 -2.14
CA LYS A 108 6.43 14.00 -3.24
C LYS A 108 5.88 12.61 -3.55
N VAL A 109 4.97 12.09 -2.72
CA VAL A 109 4.23 10.85 -2.96
C VAL A 109 2.92 11.23 -3.64
N ILE A 110 2.99 11.44 -4.96
CA ILE A 110 1.88 11.85 -5.84
C ILE A 110 1.58 10.77 -6.88
#